data_AF-A0A1Y0IAZ0-F1
#
_entry.id   AF-A0A1Y0IAZ0-F1
#
_cell.length_a   1.000
_cell.length_b   1.000
_cell.length_c   1.000
_cell.angle_alpha   90.00
_cell.angle_beta   90.00
_cell.angle_gamma   90.00
#
_symmetry.space_group_name_H-M   'P 1'
#
loop_
_entity.id
_entity.type
_entity.pdbx_description
1 polymer ?
#
loop_
_entity_poly.entity_id
_entity_poly.type
_entity_poly.pdbx_seq_one_letter_code
_entity_poly.pdbx_strand_id
1 'polypeptide(L)'
;MTPEELTTQLRDIHLPEAVSWWPLAPGWYILIVGILTLIALVLFAMFRFRKNRWRRQALQELERLYLNHEQNEGVDNSDSDFAASLNALLKRVVRLRYPETRCNPLSGETWVETLHQLRLQNLRLPKNGQNFDFSDLANCQYQKSKTLDRRFHYEQIREWIKACL
;
A
#
# COMPACT_ATOMS: atom_id res chain seq x y z
N MET A 1 35.95 5.63 85.79
CA MET A 1 35.56 5.36 84.40
C MET A 1 36.42 6.23 83.51
N THR A 2 37.36 5.61 82.80
CA THR A 2 38.38 6.29 81.97
C THR A 2 37.86 6.50 80.54
N PRO A 3 38.21 7.61 79.88
CA PRO A 3 37.73 7.96 78.53
C PRO A 3 38.12 6.95 77.43
N GLU A 4 39.09 6.06 77.70
CA GLU A 4 39.55 4.99 76.82
C GLU A 4 38.52 3.86 76.59
N GLU A 5 37.53 3.68 77.48
CA GLU A 5 36.51 2.64 77.28
C GLU A 5 35.42 3.05 76.27
N LEU A 6 35.27 4.34 75.99
CA LEU A 6 34.25 4.86 75.06
C LEU A 6 34.61 4.63 73.59
N THR A 7 35.90 4.53 73.27
CA THR A 7 36.38 4.32 71.89
C THR A 7 36.35 2.86 71.47
N THR A 8 36.36 1.92 72.42
CA THR A 8 36.26 0.48 72.15
C THR A 8 34.83 0.07 71.74
N GLN A 9 33.85 0.96 71.97
CA GLN A 9 32.45 0.77 71.56
C GLN A 9 32.13 1.32 70.16
N LEU A 10 33.15 1.73 69.40
CA LEU A 10 33.01 2.08 67.98
C LEU A 10 32.81 0.79 67.16
N ARG A 11 31.57 0.32 67.18
CA ARG A 11 31.08 -0.83 66.44
C ARG A 11 31.37 -0.63 64.95
N ASP A 12 32.04 -1.62 64.35
CA ASP A 12 32.26 -1.74 62.91
C ASP A 12 30.99 -1.36 62.13
N ILE A 13 31.11 -0.32 61.30
CA ILE A 13 30.08 0.04 60.34
C ILE A 13 30.10 -1.04 59.26
N HIS A 14 29.16 -1.98 59.33
CA HIS A 14 28.85 -2.86 58.21
C HIS A 14 28.28 -1.99 57.08
N LEU A 15 29.05 -1.81 56.00
CA LEU A 15 28.52 -1.25 54.76
C LEU A 15 27.44 -2.20 54.23
N PRO A 16 26.27 -1.71 53.79
CA PRO A 16 25.29 -2.58 53.14
C PRO A 16 25.93 -3.16 51.88
N GLU A 17 25.86 -4.48 51.73
CA GLU A 17 26.22 -5.13 50.47
C GLU A 17 25.49 -4.41 49.32
N ALA A 18 26.22 -4.16 48.23
CA ALA A 18 25.68 -3.44 47.08
C ALA A 18 24.35 -4.07 46.67
N VAL A 19 23.27 -3.27 46.70
CA VAL A 19 21.93 -3.70 46.31
C VAL A 19 22.04 -4.26 44.89
N SER A 20 22.05 -5.58 44.78
CA SER A 20 21.98 -6.26 43.49
C SER A 20 20.62 -5.90 42.93
N TRP A 21 20.61 -5.14 41.84
CA TRP A 21 19.46 -4.70 41.04
C TRP A 21 18.67 -5.86 40.39
N TRP A 22 18.76 -7.05 40.98
CA TRP A 22 18.27 -8.33 40.54
C TRP A 22 17.43 -8.93 41.66
N PRO A 23 16.21 -9.44 41.41
CA PRO A 23 15.57 -9.66 40.14
C PRO A 23 14.78 -8.41 39.72
N LEU A 24 14.84 -8.07 38.43
CA LEU A 24 13.92 -7.09 37.84
C LEU A 24 12.50 -7.45 38.28
N ALA A 25 11.86 -6.57 39.06
CA ALA A 25 10.54 -6.84 39.63
C ALA A 25 9.60 -7.32 38.52
N PRO A 26 8.75 -8.35 38.75
CA PRO A 26 7.98 -9.00 37.69
C PRO A 26 7.08 -8.05 36.87
N GLY A 27 6.79 -6.86 37.39
CA GLY A 27 6.11 -5.78 36.65
C GLY A 27 6.83 -5.27 35.40
N TRP A 28 8.15 -5.44 35.29
CA TRP A 28 8.90 -5.06 34.08
C TRP A 28 8.56 -5.93 32.88
N TYR A 29 8.26 -7.22 33.09
CA TYR A 29 7.84 -8.09 31.99
C TYR A 29 6.50 -7.64 31.40
N ILE A 30 5.56 -7.20 32.25
CA ILE A 30 4.28 -6.63 31.79
C ILE A 30 4.54 -5.37 30.96
N LEU A 31 5.47 -4.52 31.40
CA LEU A 31 5.86 -3.30 30.71
C LEU A 31 6.49 -3.60 29.34
N ILE A 32 7.42 -4.56 29.26
CA ILE A 32 8.05 -5.01 28.01
C ILE A 32 7.01 -5.59 27.06
N VAL A 33 6.12 -6.46 27.54
CA VAL A 33 5.05 -7.06 26.73
C VAL A 33 4.08 -5.98 26.23
N GLY A 34 3.73 -5.01 27.08
CA GLY A 34 2.92 -3.85 26.72
C GLY A 34 3.55 -3.00 25.61
N ILE A 35 4.85 -2.74 25.70
CA ILE A 35 5.58 -1.99 24.66
C ILE A 35 5.62 -2.79 23.36
N LEU A 36 5.96 -4.08 23.41
CA LEU A 36 6.02 -4.93 22.22
C LEU A 36 4.66 -5.04 21.51
N THR A 37 3.57 -5.20 22.27
CA THR A 37 2.21 -5.24 21.73
C THR A 37 1.83 -3.90 21.09
N LEU A 38 2.14 -2.78 21.73
CA LEU A 38 1.90 -1.45 21.17
C LEU A 38 2.66 -1.26 19.85
N ILE A 39 3.95 -1.62 19.81
CA ILE A 39 4.78 -1.55 18.60
C ILE A 39 4.19 -2.41 17.49
N ALA A 40 3.80 -3.65 17.79
CA ALA A 40 3.18 -4.56 16.83
C ALA A 40 1.88 -3.99 16.26
N LEU A 41 1.04 -3.37 17.10
CA LEU A 41 -0.22 -2.75 16.69
C LEU A 41 0.01 -1.53 15.79
N VAL A 42 0.98 -0.67 16.16
CA VAL A 42 1.37 0.49 15.34
C VAL A 42 1.91 0.04 13.98
N LEU A 43 2.82 -0.95 13.96
CA LEU A 43 3.35 -1.49 12.71
C LEU A 43 2.23 -2.11 11.86
N PHE A 44 1.36 -2.92 12.45
CA PHE A 44 0.22 -3.52 11.75
C PHE A 44 -0.70 -2.46 11.15
N ALA A 45 -1.04 -1.43 11.91
CA ALA A 45 -1.83 -0.31 11.44
C ALA A 45 -1.11 0.42 10.28
N MET A 46 0.17 0.76 10.43
CA MET A 46 0.97 1.41 9.39
C MET A 46 1.02 0.59 8.09
N PHE A 47 1.25 -0.73 8.19
CA PHE A 47 1.22 -1.63 7.04
C PHE A 47 -0.14 -1.65 6.35
N ARG A 48 -1.23 -1.65 7.13
CA ARG A 48 -2.59 -1.64 6.60
C ARG A 48 -2.96 -0.29 5.96
N PHE A 49 -2.57 0.82 6.58
CA PHE A 49 -2.77 2.16 6.05
C PHE A 49 -1.97 2.38 4.77
N ARG A 50 -0.71 1.95 4.71
CA ARG A 50 0.14 2.07 3.51
C ARG A 50 -0.40 1.22 2.35
N LYS A 51 -0.88 0.00 2.63
CA LYS A 51 -1.59 -0.84 1.66
C LYS A 51 -2.90 -0.21 1.15
N ASN A 52 -3.60 0.58 1.95
CA ASN A 52 -4.86 1.23 1.56
C ASN A 52 -4.69 2.60 0.90
N ARG A 53 -3.62 3.34 1.22
CA ARG A 53 -3.36 4.68 0.68
C ARG A 53 -3.18 4.66 -0.84
N TRP A 54 -2.39 3.70 -1.36
CA TRP A 54 -2.20 3.57 -2.80
C TRP A 54 -3.49 3.20 -3.54
N ARG A 55 -4.39 2.40 -2.91
CA ARG A 55 -5.72 2.09 -3.46
C ARG A 55 -6.54 3.35 -3.63
N ARG A 56 -6.62 4.14 -2.56
CA ARG A 56 -7.40 5.38 -2.53
C ARG A 56 -6.85 6.38 -3.53
N GLN A 57 -5.53 6.51 -3.63
CA GLN A 57 -4.88 7.38 -4.61
C GLN A 57 -5.19 6.97 -6.05
N ALA A 58 -5.06 5.68 -6.39
CA ALA A 58 -5.35 5.20 -7.73
C ALA A 58 -6.84 5.39 -8.11
N LEU A 59 -7.76 5.11 -7.18
CA LEU A 59 -9.20 5.32 -7.40
C LEU A 59 -9.56 6.80 -7.51
N GLN A 60 -8.97 7.67 -6.68
CA GLN A 60 -9.18 9.12 -6.78
C GLN A 60 -8.62 9.69 -8.09
N GLU A 61 -7.48 9.19 -8.55
CA GLU A 61 -6.88 9.59 -9.82
C GLU A 61 -7.76 9.14 -11.00
N LEU A 62 -8.31 7.92 -10.95
CA LEU A 62 -9.29 7.44 -11.93
C LEU A 62 -10.57 8.30 -11.97
N GLU A 63 -11.12 8.63 -10.80
CA GLU A 63 -12.32 9.48 -10.68
C GLU A 63 -12.07 10.89 -11.23
N ARG A 64 -10.91 11.49 -10.93
CA ARG A 64 -10.52 12.78 -11.49
C ARG A 64 -10.39 12.74 -13.01
N LEU A 65 -9.79 11.69 -13.57
CA LEU A 65 -9.69 11.53 -15.02
C LEU A 65 -11.08 11.42 -15.65
N TYR A 66 -12.00 10.67 -15.05
CA TYR A 66 -13.36 10.56 -15.54
C TYR A 66 -14.09 11.92 -15.53
N LEU A 67 -14.05 12.65 -14.40
CA LEU A 67 -14.70 13.95 -14.26
C LEU A 67 -14.14 15.01 -15.21
N ASN A 68 -12.81 15.08 -15.36
CA ASN A 68 -12.15 16.04 -16.25
C ASN A 68 -12.51 15.80 -17.72
N HIS A 69 -12.75 14.56 -18.13
CA HIS A 69 -13.11 14.22 -19.51
C HIS A 69 -14.62 14.30 -19.77
N GLU A 70 -15.47 14.06 -18.77
CA GLU A 70 -16.92 14.34 -18.85
C GLU A 70 -17.18 15.83 -19.07
N GLN A 71 -16.39 16.70 -18.42
CA GLN A 71 -16.50 18.16 -18.60
C GLN A 71 -15.98 18.66 -19.95
N ASN A 72 -15.12 17.89 -20.64
CA ASN A 72 -14.51 18.22 -21.93
C ASN A 72 -15.17 17.47 -23.11
N GLU A 73 -16.44 17.07 -22.96
CA GLU A 73 -17.23 16.49 -24.05
C GLU A 73 -17.38 17.46 -25.22
N GLY A 74 -16.80 17.10 -26.37
CA GLY A 74 -16.88 17.89 -27.62
C GLY A 74 -15.54 18.38 -28.18
N VAL A 75 -14.41 18.13 -27.50
CA VAL A 75 -13.08 18.45 -28.03
C VAL A 75 -12.56 17.28 -28.86
N ASP A 76 -12.26 17.53 -30.14
CA ASP A 76 -11.53 16.59 -31.00
C ASP A 76 -10.21 16.22 -30.29
N ASN A 77 -10.03 14.92 -29.99
CA ASN A 77 -8.94 14.28 -29.23
C ASN A 77 -9.17 13.97 -27.73
N SER A 78 -10.30 14.37 -27.12
CA SER A 78 -10.58 14.07 -25.69
C SER A 78 -10.56 12.58 -25.36
N ASP A 79 -11.00 11.71 -26.27
CA ASP A 79 -11.04 10.25 -26.06
C ASP A 79 -9.65 9.59 -26.07
N SER A 80 -8.76 10.07 -26.95
CA SER A 80 -7.37 9.57 -27.03
C SER A 80 -6.58 9.96 -25.79
N ASP A 81 -6.74 11.20 -25.32
CA ASP A 81 -6.09 11.71 -24.12
C ASP A 81 -6.59 10.97 -22.86
N PHE A 82 -7.88 10.63 -22.82
CA PHE A 82 -8.45 9.80 -21.75
C PHE A 82 -7.84 8.40 -21.75
N ALA A 83 -7.81 7.72 -22.90
CA ALA A 83 -7.21 6.39 -23.03
C ALA A 83 -5.71 6.38 -22.66
N ALA A 84 -4.97 7.42 -23.05
CA ALA A 84 -3.56 7.55 -22.67
C ALA A 84 -3.37 7.73 -21.17
N SER A 85 -4.20 8.55 -20.54
CA SER A 85 -4.18 8.80 -19.09
C SER A 85 -4.54 7.54 -18.29
N LEU A 86 -5.54 6.78 -18.75
CA LEU A 86 -5.91 5.49 -18.17
C LEU A 86 -4.76 4.46 -18.28
N ASN A 87 -4.09 4.38 -19.42
CA ASN A 87 -2.94 3.49 -19.59
C ASN A 87 -1.77 3.87 -18.66
N ALA A 88 -1.50 5.16 -18.50
CA ALA A 88 -0.48 5.63 -17.58
C ALA A 88 -0.79 5.23 -16.11
N LEU A 89 -2.05 5.37 -15.71
CA LEU A 89 -2.54 4.93 -14.40
C LEU A 89 -2.33 3.42 -14.21
N LEU A 90 -2.77 2.59 -15.17
CA LEU A 90 -2.63 1.14 -15.12
C LEU A 90 -1.15 0.72 -15.02
N LYS A 91 -0.26 1.31 -15.84
CA LYS A 91 1.19 1.03 -15.77
C LYS A 91 1.77 1.39 -14.40
N ARG A 92 1.35 2.51 -13.81
CA ARG A 92 1.77 2.90 -12.45
C ARG A 92 1.28 1.90 -11.40
N VAL A 93 0.02 1.48 -11.47
CA VAL A 93 -0.57 0.48 -10.55
C VAL A 93 0.14 -0.86 -10.66
N VAL A 94 0.39 -1.34 -11.88
CA VAL A 94 1.12 -2.60 -12.11
C VAL A 94 2.54 -2.51 -11.56
N ARG A 95 3.28 -1.42 -11.81
CA ARG A 95 4.64 -1.25 -11.28
C ARG A 95 4.68 -1.21 -9.75
N LEU A 96 3.69 -0.60 -9.12
CA LEU A 96 3.58 -0.55 -7.65
C LEU A 96 3.23 -1.91 -7.03
N ARG A 97 2.39 -2.71 -7.70
CA ARG A 97 1.89 -3.99 -7.19
C ARG A 97 2.79 -5.17 -7.56
N TYR A 98 3.41 -5.13 -8.73
CA TYR A 98 4.22 -6.20 -9.32
C TYR A 98 5.61 -5.66 -9.69
N PRO A 99 6.47 -5.40 -8.69
CA PRO A 99 7.83 -4.91 -8.96
C PRO A 99 8.67 -5.90 -9.78
N GLU A 100 8.33 -7.20 -9.72
CA GLU A 100 8.99 -8.28 -10.48
C GLU A 100 8.63 -8.26 -11.97
N THR A 101 7.48 -7.70 -12.33
CA THR A 101 7.03 -7.61 -13.73
C THR A 101 7.77 -6.44 -14.39
N ARG A 102 8.79 -6.76 -15.19
CA ARG A 102 9.56 -5.74 -15.94
C ARG A 102 8.69 -5.08 -17.02
N CYS A 103 7.94 -4.04 -16.66
CA CYS A 103 7.06 -3.31 -17.58
C CYS A 103 7.76 -2.33 -18.53
N ASN A 104 9.10 -2.31 -18.58
CA ASN A 104 9.86 -1.15 -19.07
C ASN A 104 9.75 -0.88 -20.59
N PRO A 105 9.31 -1.82 -21.45
CA PRO A 105 8.85 -1.43 -22.78
C PRO A 105 7.55 -2.16 -23.20
N LEU A 106 6.59 -2.36 -22.30
CA LEU A 106 5.30 -2.94 -22.70
C LEU A 106 4.43 -1.84 -23.32
N SER A 107 4.35 -1.84 -24.65
CA SER A 107 3.47 -0.98 -25.45
C SER A 107 2.70 -1.84 -26.46
N GLY A 108 1.48 -1.43 -26.82
CA GLY A 108 0.64 -2.16 -27.77
C GLY A 108 0.21 -3.54 -27.27
N GLU A 109 0.30 -4.55 -28.13
CA GLU A 109 -0.19 -5.91 -27.87
C GLU A 109 0.51 -6.59 -26.69
N THR A 110 1.82 -6.40 -26.51
CA THR A 110 2.57 -6.99 -25.39
C THR A 110 2.08 -6.48 -24.04
N TRP A 111 1.59 -5.24 -24.00
CA TRP A 111 0.97 -4.67 -22.80
C TRP A 111 -0.39 -5.30 -22.51
N VAL A 112 -1.23 -5.49 -23.52
CA VAL A 112 -2.54 -6.15 -23.40
C VAL A 112 -2.36 -7.59 -22.91
N GLU A 113 -1.40 -8.33 -23.48
CA GLU A 113 -1.09 -9.70 -23.06
C GLU A 113 -0.60 -9.74 -21.61
N THR A 114 0.23 -8.77 -21.19
CA THR A 114 0.67 -8.68 -19.80
C THR A 114 -0.49 -8.40 -18.84
N LEU A 115 -1.41 -7.50 -19.21
CA LEU A 115 -2.63 -7.26 -18.43
C LEU A 115 -3.50 -8.53 -18.36
N HIS A 116 -3.59 -9.27 -19.46
CA HIS A 116 -4.31 -10.54 -19.53
C HIS A 116 -3.67 -11.61 -18.63
N GLN A 117 -2.34 -11.72 -18.62
CA GLN A 117 -1.61 -12.65 -17.74
C GLN A 117 -1.72 -12.26 -16.26
N LEU A 118 -1.54 -10.97 -15.94
CA LEU A 118 -1.72 -10.45 -14.58
C LEU A 118 -3.15 -10.68 -14.08
N ARG A 119 -4.14 -10.56 -14.98
CA ARG A 119 -5.54 -10.92 -14.73
C ARG A 119 -5.66 -12.40 -14.37
N LEU A 120 -5.17 -13.32 -15.20
CA LEU A 120 -5.28 -14.75 -14.94
C LEU A 120 -4.59 -15.19 -13.63
N GLN A 121 -3.46 -14.56 -13.31
CA GLN A 121 -2.69 -14.91 -12.12
C GLN A 121 -3.34 -14.41 -10.81
N ASN A 122 -4.11 -13.32 -10.84
CA ASN A 122 -4.54 -12.61 -9.64
C ASN A 122 -6.07 -12.51 -9.46
N LEU A 123 -6.87 -12.99 -10.40
CA LEU A 123 -8.32 -12.74 -10.39
C LEU A 123 -9.14 -13.97 -10.01
N ARG A 124 -9.77 -13.92 -8.83
CA ARG A 124 -11.07 -14.58 -8.61
C ARG A 124 -12.14 -13.66 -9.22
N LEU A 125 -12.38 -13.78 -10.53
CA LEU A 125 -13.44 -13.02 -11.19
C LEU A 125 -14.81 -13.37 -10.58
N PRO A 126 -15.70 -12.39 -10.36
CA PRO A 126 -17.13 -12.71 -10.30
C PRO A 126 -17.52 -13.35 -11.64
N LYS A 127 -18.29 -14.45 -11.60
CA LYS A 127 -18.67 -15.30 -12.76
C LYS A 127 -19.40 -14.56 -13.90
N ASN A 128 -19.65 -13.27 -13.78
CA ASN A 128 -20.36 -12.51 -14.80
C ASN A 128 -19.38 -12.18 -15.93
N GLY A 129 -19.39 -13.04 -16.96
CA GLY A 129 -18.48 -13.03 -18.11
C GLY A 129 -18.66 -11.83 -19.05
N GLN A 130 -18.48 -10.62 -18.55
CA GLN A 130 -18.16 -9.48 -19.40
C GLN A 130 -16.74 -9.70 -19.92
N ASN A 131 -16.58 -9.80 -21.23
CA ASN A 131 -15.27 -9.84 -21.88
C ASN A 131 -14.61 -8.47 -21.64
N PHE A 132 -13.71 -8.42 -20.66
CA PHE A 132 -12.86 -7.26 -20.43
C PHE A 132 -11.88 -7.13 -21.60
N ASP A 133 -12.19 -6.25 -22.55
CA ASP A 133 -11.33 -5.99 -23.68
C ASP A 133 -10.50 -4.71 -23.44
N PHE A 134 -9.23 -4.92 -23.08
CA PHE A 134 -8.25 -3.84 -22.93
C PHE A 134 -7.58 -3.49 -24.26
N SER A 135 -7.87 -4.22 -25.34
CA SER A 135 -7.27 -3.95 -26.66
C SER A 135 -7.72 -2.60 -27.20
N ASP A 136 -8.98 -2.20 -26.95
CA ASP A 136 -9.49 -0.87 -27.31
C ASP A 136 -8.66 0.24 -26.63
N LEU A 137 -8.32 0.10 -25.34
CA LEU A 137 -7.51 1.09 -24.63
C LEU A 137 -6.05 1.14 -25.09
N ALA A 138 -5.46 -0.01 -25.44
CA ALA A 138 -4.09 -0.05 -25.94
C ALA A 138 -3.99 0.51 -27.37
N ASN A 139 -5.01 0.27 -28.20
CA ASN A 139 -5.05 0.69 -29.60
C ASN A 139 -5.52 2.14 -29.76
N CYS A 140 -6.27 2.72 -28.81
CA CYS A 140 -6.71 4.12 -28.85
C CYS A 140 -5.56 5.14 -28.83
N GLN A 141 -4.37 4.80 -28.32
CA GLN A 141 -3.19 5.69 -28.47
C GLN A 141 -2.72 5.82 -29.93
N TYR A 142 -3.08 4.86 -30.79
CA TYR A 142 -2.58 4.75 -32.16
C TYR A 142 -3.68 4.92 -33.22
N GLN A 143 -4.94 4.63 -32.88
CA GLN A 143 -6.07 4.74 -33.80
C GLN A 143 -7.03 5.87 -33.38
N LYS A 144 -7.04 6.94 -34.18
CA LYS A 144 -7.79 8.19 -33.97
C LYS A 144 -9.31 8.07 -34.12
N SER A 145 -9.88 6.86 -34.19
CA SER A 145 -11.26 6.70 -34.67
C SER A 145 -11.93 5.45 -34.10
N LYS A 146 -12.39 5.56 -32.85
CA LYS A 146 -13.55 4.81 -32.36
C LYS A 146 -14.09 5.57 -31.16
N THR A 147 -15.38 5.90 -31.17
CA THR A 147 -16.07 6.50 -30.02
C THR A 147 -15.87 5.58 -28.82
N LEU A 148 -15.10 6.03 -27.83
CA LEU A 148 -14.77 5.23 -26.66
C LEU A 148 -15.91 5.35 -25.67
N ASP A 149 -16.54 4.24 -25.28
CA ASP A 149 -17.54 4.25 -24.21
C ASP A 149 -16.85 4.48 -22.86
N ARG A 150 -16.73 5.75 -22.48
CA ARG A 150 -15.96 6.20 -21.31
C ARG A 150 -16.47 5.59 -20.01
N ARG A 151 -17.79 5.41 -19.88
CA ARG A 151 -18.42 4.81 -18.70
C ARG A 151 -18.09 3.33 -18.59
N PHE A 152 -18.14 2.62 -19.71
CA PHE A 152 -17.80 1.21 -19.75
C PHE A 152 -16.34 0.97 -19.36
N HIS A 153 -15.39 1.75 -19.87
CA HIS A 153 -13.97 1.60 -19.50
C HIS A 153 -13.66 2.06 -18.08
N TYR A 154 -14.33 3.10 -17.58
CA TYR A 154 -14.19 3.54 -16.19
C TYR A 154 -14.59 2.44 -15.20
N GLU A 155 -15.79 1.85 -15.34
CA GLU A 155 -16.24 0.80 -14.43
C GLU A 155 -15.37 -0.46 -14.54
N GLN A 156 -14.92 -0.81 -15.74
CA GLN A 156 -14.01 -1.92 -15.92
C GLN A 156 -12.68 -1.74 -15.18
N ILE A 157 -12.04 -0.58 -15.35
CA ILE A 157 -10.76 -0.30 -14.69
C ILE A 157 -10.96 -0.20 -13.18
N ARG A 158 -12.06 0.39 -12.73
CA ARG A 158 -12.41 0.47 -11.31
C ARG A 158 -12.55 -0.92 -10.69
N GLU A 159 -13.28 -1.82 -11.34
CA GLU A 159 -13.43 -3.20 -10.87
C GLU A 159 -12.12 -3.97 -10.94
N TRP A 160 -11.32 -3.78 -11.99
CA TRP A 160 -9.99 -4.37 -12.07
C TRP A 160 -9.05 -3.89 -10.96
N ILE A 161 -9.01 -2.57 -10.70
CA ILE A 161 -8.22 -1.99 -9.60
C ILE A 161 -8.69 -2.54 -8.26
N LYS A 162 -10.00 -2.69 -8.02
CA LYS A 162 -10.53 -3.29 -6.79
C LYS A 162 -10.15 -4.77 -6.67
N ALA A 163 -10.24 -5.54 -7.75
CA ALA A 163 -10.06 -6.97 -7.75
C ALA A 163 -8.58 -7.41 -7.76
N CYS A 164 -7.69 -6.59 -8.34
CA CYS A 164 -6.24 -6.78 -8.31
C CYS A 164 -5.64 -6.42 -6.92
N LEU A 165 -6.39 -5.73 -6.06
CA LEU A 165 -5.91 -5.18 -4.78
C LEU A 165 -6.24 -6.00 -3.54
#